data_AF-A0A813EHN3-F1
#
_entry.id   AF-A0A813EHN3-F1
#
_cell.length_a   1.000
_cell.length_b   1.000
_cell.length_c   1.000
_cell.angle_alpha   90.00
_cell.angle_beta   90.00
_cell.angle_gamma   90.00
#
_symmetry.space_group_name_H-M   'P 1'
#
loop_
_entity.id
_entity.type
_entity.pdbx_description
1 polymer ?
#
loop_
_entity_poly.entity_id
_entity_poly.type
_entity_poly.pdbx_seq_one_letter_code
_entity_poly.pdbx_strand_id
1 'polypeptide(L)'
;MASKRASTGSAAMAKRQRVEEVVPKTREQQLSEIEQALELAQDLSVTGREMLRLVVKGSLGEPAEARHRYQSAAAGMVQEVLEGVEASLCRGLDSAKEGVGVASTKRHSSQQEIRQRKEAFVARIEAIEQAKAAFLADNRRLQAERQALEICAE
;
A
#
# COMPACT_ATOMS: atom_id res chain seq x y z
N MET A 1 40.60 10.61 -28.72
CA MET A 1 40.30 9.16 -28.57
C MET A 1 39.02 9.02 -27.77
N ALA A 2 37.90 8.76 -28.44
CA ALA A 2 36.58 8.69 -27.82
C ALA A 2 36.25 7.23 -27.46
N SER A 3 36.13 6.94 -26.16
CA SER A 3 35.77 5.61 -25.66
C SER A 3 34.24 5.46 -25.65
N LYS A 4 33.74 4.67 -26.60
CA LYS A 4 32.32 4.39 -26.84
C LYS A 4 31.87 3.29 -25.87
N ARG A 5 31.15 3.65 -24.80
CA ARG A 5 30.56 2.67 -23.86
C ARG A 5 29.36 1.99 -24.53
N ALA A 6 29.47 0.69 -24.75
CA ALA A 6 28.36 -0.17 -25.13
C ALA A 6 27.45 -0.42 -23.92
N SER A 7 26.20 0.04 -23.99
CA SER A 7 25.14 -0.33 -23.06
C SER A 7 24.55 -1.67 -23.51
N THR A 8 24.84 -2.75 -22.79
CA THR A 8 24.13 -4.02 -22.92
C THR A 8 22.75 -3.88 -22.30
N GLY A 9 21.74 -3.77 -23.16
CA GLY A 9 20.34 -3.84 -22.77
C GLY A 9 20.03 -5.20 -22.15
N SER A 10 19.67 -5.20 -20.88
CA SER A 10 19.10 -6.37 -20.20
C SER A 10 17.69 -6.59 -20.74
N ALA A 11 17.54 -7.57 -21.64
CA ALA A 11 16.24 -8.05 -22.08
C ALA A 11 15.60 -8.80 -20.90
N ALA A 12 14.65 -8.16 -20.23
CA ALA A 12 13.82 -8.78 -19.21
C ALA A 12 13.03 -9.94 -19.84
N MET A 13 13.42 -11.17 -19.54
CA MET A 13 12.64 -12.36 -19.88
C MET A 13 11.29 -12.26 -19.17
N ALA A 14 10.23 -12.04 -19.95
CA ALA A 14 8.85 -12.14 -19.49
C ALA A 14 8.59 -13.58 -19.02
N LYS A 15 8.51 -13.79 -17.71
CA LYS A 15 8.03 -15.04 -17.11
C LYS A 15 6.60 -15.28 -17.59
N ARG A 16 6.41 -16.27 -18.47
CA ARG A 16 5.08 -16.77 -18.83
C ARG A 16 4.42 -17.28 -17.55
N GLN A 17 3.37 -16.61 -17.12
CA GLN A 17 2.54 -17.00 -15.99
C GLN A 17 1.91 -18.35 -16.34
N ARG A 18 2.32 -19.40 -15.62
CA ARG A 18 1.73 -20.74 -15.75
C ARG A 18 0.29 -20.61 -15.32
N VAL A 19 -0.64 -20.81 -16.25
CA VAL A 19 -2.06 -20.94 -15.95
C VAL A 19 -2.18 -22.17 -15.06
N GLU A 20 -2.45 -21.97 -13.77
CA GLU A 20 -2.83 -23.06 -12.89
C GLU A 20 -4.14 -23.62 -13.42
N GLU A 21 -4.09 -24.88 -13.82
CA GLU A 21 -5.26 -25.64 -14.21
C GLU A 21 -6.15 -25.78 -12.98
N VAL A 22 -7.31 -25.12 -12.99
CA VAL A 22 -8.26 -25.14 -11.89
C VAL A 22 -8.84 -26.54 -11.82
N VAL A 23 -8.27 -27.38 -10.95
CA VAL A 23 -8.82 -28.71 -10.65
C VAL A 23 -10.24 -28.52 -10.12
N PRO A 24 -11.26 -29.17 -10.71
CA PRO A 24 -12.62 -29.05 -10.24
C PRO A 24 -12.70 -29.53 -8.79
N LYS A 25 -13.26 -28.69 -7.92
CA LYS A 25 -13.37 -28.97 -6.50
C LYS A 25 -14.34 -30.12 -6.28
N THR A 26 -13.99 -31.02 -5.37
CA THR A 26 -14.93 -32.05 -4.92
C THR A 26 -16.07 -31.39 -4.14
N ARG A 27 -17.21 -32.08 -4.07
CA ARG A 27 -18.36 -31.60 -3.29
C ARG A 27 -18.01 -31.34 -1.82
N GLU A 28 -17.21 -32.22 -1.23
CA GLU A 28 -16.74 -32.11 0.15
C GLU A 28 -15.88 -30.85 0.34
N GLN A 29 -15.05 -30.51 -0.65
CA GLN A 29 -14.27 -29.26 -0.63
C GLN A 29 -15.20 -28.03 -0.70
N GLN A 30 -16.21 -28.06 -1.57
CA GLN A 30 -17.19 -26.96 -1.66
C GLN A 30 -17.97 -26.77 -0.35
N LEU A 31 -18.40 -27.86 0.30
CA LEU A 31 -19.06 -27.80 1.60
C LEU A 31 -18.13 -27.26 2.68
N SER A 32 -16.87 -27.70 2.69
CA SER A 32 -15.86 -27.17 3.63
C SER A 32 -15.61 -25.68 3.43
N GLU A 33 -15.59 -25.20 2.18
CA GLU A 33 -15.45 -23.76 1.89
C GLU A 33 -16.64 -22.94 2.40
N ILE A 34 -17.85 -23.47 2.30
CA ILE A 34 -19.04 -22.84 2.88
C ILE A 34 -18.93 -22.80 4.41
N GLU A 35 -18.49 -23.88 5.05
CA GLU A 35 -18.29 -23.92 6.51
C GLU A 35 -17.24 -22.91 6.99
N GLN A 36 -16.16 -22.75 6.21
CA GLN A 36 -15.10 -21.76 6.45
C GLN A 36 -15.63 -20.33 6.23
N ALA A 37 -16.40 -20.10 5.17
CA ALA A 37 -17.00 -18.79 4.91
C ALA A 37 -17.98 -18.38 6.02
N LEU A 38 -18.71 -19.35 6.61
CA LEU A 38 -19.55 -19.10 7.77
C LEU A 38 -18.74 -18.67 9.02
N GLU A 39 -17.47 -19.07 9.19
CA GLU A 39 -16.63 -18.52 10.27
C GLU A 39 -16.41 -17.00 10.14
N LEU A 40 -16.45 -16.48 8.91
CA LEU A 40 -16.24 -15.07 8.63
C LEU A 40 -17.48 -14.21 8.92
N ALA A 41 -18.64 -14.83 9.19
CA ALA A 41 -19.87 -14.15 9.57
C ALA A 41 -19.80 -13.64 11.02
N GLN A 42 -19.17 -12.48 11.20
CA GLN A 42 -18.99 -11.83 12.51
C GLN A 42 -20.30 -11.33 13.12
N ASP A 43 -21.30 -11.06 12.30
CA ASP A 43 -22.62 -10.57 12.73
C ASP A 43 -23.47 -11.67 13.40
N LEU A 44 -23.06 -12.93 13.25
CA LEU A 44 -23.70 -14.08 13.90
C LEU A 44 -23.06 -14.38 15.26
N SER A 45 -23.87 -14.93 16.17
CA SER A 45 -23.32 -15.53 17.39
C SER A 45 -22.55 -16.82 17.05
N VAL A 46 -21.63 -17.22 17.94
CA VAL A 46 -20.88 -18.49 17.81
C VAL A 46 -21.85 -19.67 17.65
N THR A 47 -22.90 -19.71 18.47
CA THR A 47 -23.94 -20.74 18.39
C THR A 47 -24.70 -20.70 17.06
N GLY A 48 -24.99 -19.51 16.52
CA GLY A 48 -25.64 -19.35 15.23
C GLY A 48 -24.78 -19.89 14.08
N ARG A 49 -23.47 -19.59 14.09
CA ARG A 49 -22.52 -20.14 13.11
C ARG A 49 -22.45 -21.67 13.18
N GLU A 50 -22.38 -22.22 14.38
CA GLU A 50 -22.31 -23.68 14.57
C GLU A 50 -23.61 -24.37 14.10
N MET A 51 -24.77 -23.79 14.40
CA MET A 51 -26.04 -24.31 13.87
C MET A 51 -26.06 -24.30 12.34
N LEU A 52 -25.64 -23.21 11.70
CA LEU A 52 -25.61 -23.14 10.24
C LEU A 52 -24.64 -24.16 9.63
N ARG A 53 -23.50 -24.47 10.27
CA ARG A 53 -22.60 -25.55 9.81
C ARG A 53 -23.25 -26.92 9.84
N LEU A 54 -23.94 -27.26 10.93
CA LEU A 54 -24.66 -28.53 11.02
C LEU A 54 -25.74 -28.63 9.94
N VAL A 55 -26.42 -27.51 9.68
CA VAL A 55 -27.46 -27.38 8.66
C VAL A 55 -26.88 -27.50 7.24
N VAL A 56 -25.69 -26.97 6.96
CA VAL A 56 -25.00 -27.06 5.67
C VAL A 56 -24.81 -28.52 5.25
N LYS A 57 -24.29 -29.38 6.13
CA LYS A 57 -24.07 -30.80 5.82
C LYS A 57 -25.37 -31.52 5.48
N GLY A 58 -26.44 -31.28 6.24
CA GLY A 58 -27.73 -31.93 6.05
C GLY A 58 -28.57 -31.37 4.90
N SER A 59 -28.33 -30.12 4.49
CA SER A 59 -29.20 -29.43 3.51
C SER A 59 -28.55 -29.27 2.13
N LEU A 60 -27.24 -29.05 2.08
CA LEU A 60 -26.49 -28.92 0.83
C LEU A 60 -25.87 -30.26 0.38
N GLY A 61 -26.00 -31.30 1.22
CA GLY A 61 -25.66 -32.69 0.94
C GLY A 61 -26.57 -33.38 -0.08
N GLU A 62 -27.71 -32.78 -0.47
CA GLU A 62 -28.58 -33.27 -1.55
C GLU A 62 -28.63 -32.31 -2.76
N PRO A 63 -28.81 -32.83 -3.99
CA PRO A 63 -29.07 -32.01 -5.17
C PRO A 63 -30.28 -31.08 -4.95
N ALA A 64 -30.27 -29.89 -5.53
CA ALA A 64 -31.30 -28.88 -5.29
C ALA A 64 -32.73 -29.38 -5.57
N GLU A 65 -32.90 -30.23 -6.59
CA GLU A 65 -34.18 -30.82 -7.01
C GLU A 65 -34.71 -31.86 -6.00
N ALA A 66 -33.83 -32.47 -5.21
CA ALA A 66 -34.18 -33.49 -4.22
C ALA A 66 -34.33 -32.93 -2.80
N ARG A 67 -34.07 -31.62 -2.59
CA ARG A 67 -34.13 -31.01 -1.27
C ARG A 67 -35.55 -30.92 -0.77
N HIS A 68 -35.78 -31.37 0.46
CA HIS A 68 -37.01 -31.06 1.19
C HIS A 68 -37.16 -29.54 1.37
N ARG A 69 -38.39 -29.05 1.55
CA ARG A 69 -38.70 -27.62 1.78
C ARG A 69 -37.82 -27.00 2.88
N TYR A 70 -37.58 -27.73 3.96
CA TYR A 70 -36.72 -27.28 5.07
C TYR A 70 -35.24 -27.15 4.66
N GLN A 71 -34.71 -28.08 3.87
CA GLN A 71 -33.33 -28.01 3.36
C GLN A 71 -33.16 -26.84 2.38
N SER A 72 -34.19 -26.56 1.57
CA SER A 72 -34.21 -25.40 0.68
C SER A 72 -34.24 -24.08 1.45
N ALA A 73 -35.06 -23.98 2.51
CA ALA A 73 -35.08 -22.80 3.39
C ALA A 73 -33.74 -22.60 4.11
N ALA A 74 -33.15 -23.68 4.60
CA ALA A 74 -31.81 -23.70 5.18
C ALA A 74 -30.73 -23.20 4.21
N ALA A 75 -30.75 -23.66 2.96
CA ALA A 75 -29.85 -23.17 1.92
C ALA A 75 -30.01 -21.68 1.67
N GLY A 76 -31.25 -21.17 1.68
CA GLY A 76 -31.55 -19.74 1.57
C GLY A 76 -30.96 -18.92 2.72
N MET A 77 -31.12 -19.37 3.96
CA MET A 77 -30.51 -18.69 5.12
C MET A 77 -28.98 -18.66 5.04
N VAL A 78 -28.35 -19.76 4.61
CA VAL A 78 -26.90 -19.79 4.40
C VAL A 78 -26.48 -18.81 3.32
N GLN A 79 -27.23 -18.74 2.21
CA GLN A 79 -26.97 -17.79 1.14
C GLN A 79 -27.05 -16.34 1.64
N GLU A 80 -28.12 -15.96 2.34
CA GLU A 80 -28.29 -14.60 2.90
C GLU A 80 -27.12 -14.20 3.82
N VAL A 81 -26.67 -15.13 4.67
CA VAL A 81 -25.52 -14.90 5.55
C VAL A 81 -24.23 -14.70 4.73
N LEU A 82 -24.00 -15.52 3.71
CA LEU A 82 -22.81 -15.42 2.86
C LEU A 82 -22.81 -14.14 2.02
N GLU A 83 -23.97 -13.69 1.53
CA GLU A 83 -24.12 -12.39 0.87
C GLU A 83 -23.77 -11.24 1.81
N GLY A 84 -24.17 -11.34 3.09
CA GLY A 84 -23.77 -10.40 4.14
C GLY A 84 -22.24 -10.37 4.36
N VAL A 85 -21.61 -11.54 4.42
CA VAL A 85 -20.16 -11.69 4.54
C VAL A 85 -19.45 -11.09 3.33
N GLU A 86 -19.89 -11.41 2.11
CA GLU A 86 -19.34 -10.86 0.87
C GLU A 86 -19.41 -9.33 0.88
N ALA A 87 -20.59 -8.77 1.18
CA ALA A 87 -20.77 -7.32 1.25
C ALA A 87 -19.86 -6.68 2.31
N SER A 88 -19.64 -7.34 3.45
CA SER A 88 -18.71 -6.86 4.49
C SER A 88 -17.25 -6.88 4.00
N LEU A 89 -16.83 -7.96 3.34
CA LEU A 89 -15.49 -8.07 2.77
C LEU A 89 -15.26 -7.04 1.65
N CYS A 90 -16.24 -6.82 0.77
CA CYS A 90 -16.18 -5.79 -0.26
C CYS A 90 -15.99 -4.40 0.35
N ARG A 91 -16.79 -4.05 1.37
CA ARG A 91 -16.63 -2.77 2.10
C ARG A 91 -15.26 -2.64 2.76
N GLY A 92 -14.77 -3.71 3.39
CA GLY A 92 -13.45 -3.73 4.01
C GLY A 92 -12.32 -3.53 2.99
N LEU A 93 -12.45 -4.16 1.81
CA LEU A 93 -11.51 -4.04 0.71
C LEU A 93 -11.51 -2.63 0.10
N ASP A 94 -12.68 -2.02 -0.09
CA ASP A 94 -12.79 -0.65 -0.60
C ASP A 94 -12.22 0.36 0.40
N SER A 95 -12.53 0.22 1.69
CA SER A 95 -11.91 1.04 2.75
C SER A 95 -10.39 0.88 2.78
N ALA A 96 -9.87 -0.34 2.63
CA ALA A 96 -8.43 -0.57 2.57
C ALA A 96 -7.78 0.08 1.33
N LYS A 97 -8.42 0.02 0.16
CA LYS A 97 -7.95 0.71 -1.06
C LYS A 97 -7.90 2.22 -0.87
N GLU A 98 -8.93 2.80 -0.28
CA GLU A 98 -8.97 4.23 0.05
C GLU A 98 -7.83 4.60 1.01
N GLY A 99 -7.63 3.81 2.06
CA GLY A 99 -6.54 3.98 3.02
C GLY A 99 -5.16 3.96 2.36
N VAL A 100 -4.93 3.04 1.42
CA VAL A 100 -3.70 2.98 0.62
C VAL A 100 -3.54 4.22 -0.27
N GLY A 101 -4.63 4.70 -0.88
CA GLY A 101 -4.63 5.92 -1.70
C GLY A 101 -4.23 7.17 -0.90
N VAL A 102 -4.80 7.34 0.30
CA VAL A 102 -4.48 8.43 1.21
C VAL A 102 -3.03 8.33 1.68
N ALA A 103 -2.58 7.15 2.09
CA ALA A 103 -1.20 6.92 2.54
C ALA A 103 -0.18 7.20 1.43
N SER A 104 -0.47 6.78 0.19
CA SER A 104 0.37 7.05 -0.98
C SER A 104 0.49 8.55 -1.27
N THR A 105 -0.62 9.26 -1.25
CA THR A 105 -0.67 10.73 -1.45
C THR A 105 0.12 11.45 -0.37
N LYS A 106 -0.09 11.09 0.90
CA LYS A 106 0.65 11.66 2.03
C LYS A 106 2.15 11.40 1.89
N ARG A 107 2.55 10.16 1.57
CA ARG A 107 3.95 9.80 1.33
C ARG A 107 4.57 10.67 0.23
N HIS A 108 3.87 10.86 -0.90
CA HIS A 108 4.36 11.67 -2.00
C HIS A 108 4.55 13.13 -1.58
N SER A 109 3.55 13.73 -0.93
CA SER A 109 3.63 15.11 -0.43
C SER A 109 4.79 15.31 0.55
N SER A 110 4.95 14.40 1.53
CA SER A 110 6.05 14.48 2.51
C SER A 110 7.43 14.30 1.86
N GLN A 111 7.54 13.44 0.84
CA GLN A 111 8.79 13.30 0.09
C GLN A 111 9.15 14.57 -0.67
N GLN A 112 8.15 15.23 -1.28
CA GLN A 112 8.34 16.50 -1.95
C GLN A 112 8.76 17.60 -0.98
N GLU A 113 8.12 17.71 0.19
CA GLU A 113 8.51 18.66 1.23
C GLU A 113 9.94 18.44 1.73
N ILE A 114 10.32 17.18 1.97
CA ILE A 114 11.69 16.83 2.37
C ILE A 114 12.69 17.28 1.30
N ARG A 115 12.38 17.05 0.02
CA ARG A 115 13.23 17.47 -1.08
C ARG A 115 13.38 18.99 -1.13
N GLN A 116 12.27 19.73 -1.08
CA GLN A 116 12.27 21.20 -1.08
C GLN A 116 13.04 21.77 0.12
N ARG A 117 12.87 21.19 1.32
CA ARG A 117 13.62 21.61 2.51
C ARG A 117 15.11 21.35 2.37
N LYS A 118 15.51 20.22 1.78
CA LYS A 118 16.93 19.92 1.51
C LYS A 118 17.53 20.91 0.51
N GLU A 119 16.83 21.19 -0.59
CA GLU A 119 17.25 22.15 -1.60
C GLU A 119 17.38 23.57 -0.99
N ALA A 120 16.40 24.01 -0.20
CA ALA A 120 16.44 25.30 0.49
C ALA A 120 17.56 25.38 1.55
N PHE A 121 17.84 24.28 2.25
CA PHE A 121 18.91 24.20 3.23
C PHE A 121 20.29 24.33 2.56
N VAL A 122 20.52 23.63 1.45
CA VAL A 122 21.76 23.75 0.67
C VAL A 122 21.95 25.18 0.15
N ALA A 123 20.91 25.77 -0.45
CA ALA A 123 20.97 27.16 -0.91
C ALA A 123 21.29 28.16 0.22
N ARG A 124 20.80 27.91 1.44
CA ARG A 124 21.10 28.74 2.61
C ARG A 124 22.54 28.58 3.08
N ILE A 125 23.11 27.39 3.02
CA ILE A 125 24.54 27.17 3.29
C ILE A 125 25.39 27.96 2.29
N GLU A 126 25.10 27.82 1.00
CA GLU A 126 25.82 28.55 -0.05
C GLU A 126 25.75 30.07 0.14
N ALA A 127 24.57 30.61 0.47
CA ALA A 127 24.40 32.02 0.77
C ALA A 127 25.23 32.49 1.98
N ILE A 128 25.30 31.67 3.04
CA ILE A 128 26.12 31.98 4.22
C ILE A 128 27.61 31.95 3.86
N GLU A 129 28.06 30.99 3.06
CA GLU A 129 29.45 30.89 2.61
C GLU A 129 29.84 32.10 1.74
N GLN A 130 28.97 32.52 0.83
CA GLN A 130 29.18 33.73 0.02
C GLN A 130 29.24 34.99 0.88
N ALA A 131 28.31 35.15 1.84
CA ALA A 131 28.30 36.28 2.75
C ALA A 131 29.56 36.32 3.63
N LYS A 132 30.02 35.16 4.11
CA LYS A 132 31.28 35.02 4.85
C LYS A 132 32.48 35.43 3.99
N ALA A 133 32.53 35.00 2.74
CA ALA A 133 33.62 35.37 1.82
C ALA A 133 33.65 36.88 1.55
N ALA A 134 32.49 37.50 1.32
CA ALA A 134 32.37 38.95 1.14
C ALA A 134 32.82 39.72 2.39
N PHE A 135 32.36 39.31 3.58
CA PHE A 135 32.76 39.91 4.84
C PHE A 135 34.28 39.85 5.07
N LEU A 136 34.92 38.72 4.75
CA LEU A 136 36.37 38.58 4.86
C LEU A 136 37.12 39.49 3.87
N ALA A 137 36.60 39.67 2.66
CA ALA A 137 37.17 40.58 1.67
C ALA A 137 37.09 42.04 2.15
N ASP A 138 35.92 42.46 2.65
CA ASP A 138 35.72 43.81 3.20
C ASP A 138 36.60 44.06 4.42
N ASN A 139 36.73 43.09 5.32
CA ASN A 139 37.58 43.21 6.49
C ASN A 139 39.05 43.40 6.13
N ARG A 140 39.56 42.67 5.13
CA ARG A 140 40.93 42.85 4.62
C ARG A 140 41.12 44.23 4.02
N ARG A 141 40.15 44.73 3.27
CA ARG A 141 40.20 46.08 2.68
C ARG A 141 40.27 47.16 3.77
N LEU A 142 39.43 47.06 4.80
CA LEU A 142 39.45 47.99 5.93
C LEU A 142 40.78 47.96 6.70
N GLN A 143 41.37 46.78 6.88
CA GLN A 143 42.68 46.64 7.51
C GLN A 143 43.79 47.33 6.69
N ALA A 144 43.76 47.18 5.36
CA ALA A 144 44.72 47.84 4.47
C ALA A 144 44.56 49.36 4.49
N GLU A 145 43.32 49.87 4.43
CA GLU A 145 43.02 51.30 4.54
C GLU A 145 43.51 51.88 5.88
N ARG A 146 43.29 51.17 6.98
CA ARG A 146 43.78 51.58 8.31
C ARG A 146 45.30 51.66 8.36
N GLN A 147 46.00 50.65 7.86
CA GLN A 147 47.47 50.63 7.82
C GLN A 147 48.03 51.79 6.98
N ALA A 148 47.39 52.11 5.85
CA ALA A 148 47.80 53.24 5.01
C ALA A 148 47.66 54.58 5.75
N LEU A 149 46.58 54.76 6.54
CA LEU A 149 46.38 55.96 7.35
C LEU A 149 47.41 56.08 8.48
N GLU A 150 47.78 54.97 9.12
CA GLU A 150 48.80 54.95 10.18
C GLU A 150 50.17 55.36 9.61
N ILE A 151 50.55 54.89 8.41
CA ILE A 151 51.82 55.26 7.75
C ILE A 151 51.85 56.75 7.34
N CYS A 152 50.74 57.32 6.89
CA CYS A 152 50.69 58.73 6.49
C CYS A 152 50.67 59.72 7.67
N ALA A 153 50.45 59.24 8.90
CA ALA A 153 50.40 60.07 10.10
C ALA A 153 51.76 60.25 10.79
N GLU A 154 52.76 59.44 10.43
CA GLU A 154 54.16 59.52 10.88
C GLU A 154 55.01 60.44 9.98
#